data_AF-A0AAN9YUS4-F1
#
_entry.id   AF-A0AAN9YUS4-F1
#
_cell.length_a   1.000
_cell.length_b   1.000
_cell.length_c   1.000
_cell.angle_alpha   90.00
_cell.angle_beta   90.00
_cell.angle_gamma   90.00
#
_symmetry.space_group_name_H-M   'P 1'
#
loop_
_entity.id
_entity.type
_entity.pdbx_description
1 polymer ?
#
loop_
_entity_poly.entity_id
_entity_poly.type
_entity_poly.pdbx_seq_one_letter_code
_entity_poly.pdbx_strand_id
1 'polypeptide(L)' 'MIRLSNIASMVLVVLGFGQQAVAQGFVSNCTWKTARMSGSFLGMYCHNDNWAHFSYGWTWFNTAYCLINNGGYLAPYN' A
#
# COMPACT_ATOMS: atom_id res chain seq x y z
N MET A 1 46.94 14.27 8.24
CA MET A 1 45.82 15.23 8.19
C MET A 1 44.66 14.59 7.43
N ILE A 2 43.74 13.95 8.16
CA ILE A 2 42.52 13.37 7.61
C ILE A 2 41.60 14.54 7.26
N ARG A 3 41.29 14.71 5.97
CA ARG A 3 40.44 15.80 5.49
C ARG A 3 39.03 15.63 6.06
N LEU A 4 38.55 16.64 6.81
CA LEU A 4 37.18 16.73 7.36
C LEU A 4 36.08 16.77 6.28
N SER A 5 36.43 16.73 5.00
CA SER A 5 35.51 16.78 3.86
C SER A 5 34.76 15.47 3.58
N ASN A 6 35.04 14.39 4.33
CA ASN A 6 34.53 13.04 4.04
C ASN A 6 33.38 12.58 4.98
N ILE A 7 32.82 13.46 5.81
CA ILE A 7 31.73 13.13 6.76
C ILE A 7 30.40 13.80 6.36
N ALA A 8 30.32 14.42 5.18
CA ALA A 8 29.07 14.95 4.64
C ALA A 8 28.36 13.97 3.69
N SER A 9 28.76 12.70 3.70
CA SER A 9 28.03 11.62 3.04
C SER A 9 26.95 11.07 3.99
N MET A 10 25.76 10.83 3.44
CA MET A 10 24.74 9.88 3.93
C MET A 10 23.59 10.33 4.84
N VAL A 11 23.27 11.62 5.02
CA VAL A 11 22.11 11.99 5.88
C VAL A 11 20.84 12.36 5.10
N LEU A 12 20.91 12.72 3.82
CA LEU A 12 19.73 13.23 3.09
C LEU A 12 18.90 12.20 2.33
N VAL A 13 19.31 10.93 2.28
CA VAL A 13 18.52 9.87 1.60
C VAL A 13 17.44 9.27 2.53
N VAL A 14 17.51 9.53 3.84
CA VAL A 14 16.62 8.92 4.84
C VAL A 14 15.24 9.60 4.91
N LEU A 15 15.07 10.81 4.38
CA LEU A 15 13.78 11.53 4.42
C LEU A 15 12.86 11.20 3.24
N GLY A 16 13.29 10.34 2.31
CA GLY A 16 12.52 9.94 1.13
C GLY A 16 11.57 8.77 1.35
N PHE A 17 11.55 8.16 2.55
CA PHE A 17 10.53 7.18 2.92
C PHE A 17 9.25 7.90 3.34
N GLY A 18 8.66 8.67 2.40
CA GLY A 18 7.21 8.75 2.41
C GLY A 18 6.74 7.30 2.47
N GLN A 19 5.89 6.97 3.44
CA GLN A 19 5.22 5.68 3.48
C GLN A 19 4.39 5.59 2.21
N GLN A 20 5.02 5.20 1.09
CA GLN A 20 4.32 4.71 -0.06
C GLN A 20 3.67 3.47 0.49
N ALA A 21 2.38 3.58 0.85
CA ALA A 21 1.55 2.43 1.19
C ALA A 21 1.85 1.41 0.10
N VAL A 22 2.59 0.36 0.48
CA VAL A 22 3.19 -0.55 -0.48
C VAL A 22 2.03 -1.41 -0.98
N ALA A 23 1.27 -0.89 -1.94
CA ALA A 23 0.16 -1.60 -2.59
C ALA A 23 0.65 -2.85 -3.34
N GLN A 24 1.97 -3.09 -3.36
CA GLN A 24 2.63 -4.29 -3.90
C GLN A 24 2.15 -5.60 -3.23
N GLY A 25 1.47 -5.55 -2.09
CA GLY A 25 0.91 -6.74 -1.42
C GLY A 25 -0.55 -7.05 -1.77
N PHE A 26 -1.33 -6.06 -2.21
CA PHE A 26 -2.78 -6.20 -2.26
C PHE A 26 -3.24 -6.97 -3.50
N VAL A 27 -2.66 -6.67 -4.66
CA VAL A 27 -2.98 -7.37 -5.93
C VAL A 27 -2.25 -8.72 -6.03
N SER A 28 -1.16 -8.90 -5.27
CA SER A 28 -0.41 -10.16 -5.25
C SER A 28 -1.07 -11.23 -4.39
N ASN A 29 -1.78 -10.82 -3.33
CA ASN A 29 -2.45 -11.75 -2.42
C ASN A 29 -3.98 -11.76 -2.56
N CYS A 30 -4.53 -10.89 -3.41
CA CYS A 30 -5.97 -10.83 -3.69
C CYS A 30 -6.25 -10.84 -5.19
N THR A 31 -7.34 -11.50 -5.58
CA THR A 31 -7.74 -11.62 -6.98
C THR A 31 -8.51 -10.37 -7.41
N TRP A 32 -7.80 -9.44 -8.07
CA TRP A 32 -8.40 -8.21 -8.60
C TRP A 32 -9.46 -8.45 -9.70
N LYS A 33 -9.40 -9.59 -10.39
CA LYS A 33 -10.37 -9.94 -11.45
C LYS A 33 -11.80 -10.09 -10.94
N THR A 34 -11.98 -10.43 -9.66
CA THR A 34 -13.29 -10.56 -9.01
C THR A 34 -13.64 -9.34 -8.17
N ALA A 35 -12.85 -8.27 -8.27
CA ALA A 35 -13.02 -7.11 -7.41
C ALA A 35 -14.34 -6.38 -7.72
N ARG A 36 -15.04 -5.95 -6.68
CA ARG A 36 -16.31 -5.22 -6.80
C ARG A 36 -16.33 -3.99 -5.91
N MET A 37 -16.61 -2.84 -6.52
CA MET A 37 -16.90 -1.60 -5.80
C MET A 37 -18.37 -1.56 -5.37
N SER A 38 -18.62 -1.10 -4.15
CA SER A 38 -19.94 -0.78 -3.61
C SER A 38 -19.83 0.46 -2.71
N GLY A 39 -20.15 1.63 -3.27
CA GLY A 39 -19.88 2.91 -2.60
C GLY A 39 -18.38 3.08 -2.36
N SER A 40 -18.01 3.36 -1.11
CA SER A 40 -16.61 3.46 -0.68
C SER A 40 -15.98 2.13 -0.28
N PHE A 41 -16.63 0.99 -0.52
CA PHE A 41 -16.07 -0.33 -0.21
C PHE A 41 -15.61 -1.03 -1.47
N LEU A 42 -14.40 -1.58 -1.43
CA LEU A 42 -13.89 -2.48 -2.45
C LEU A 42 -13.80 -3.90 -1.87
N GLY A 43 -14.52 -4.82 -2.50
CA GLY A 43 -14.59 -6.22 -2.11
C GLY A 43 -13.80 -7.10 -3.07
N MET A 44 -13.07 -8.07 -2.55
CA MET A 44 -12.36 -9.06 -3.37
C MET A 44 -11.99 -10.32 -2.60
N TYR A 45 -11.66 -11.39 -3.32
CA TYR A 45 -11.13 -12.61 -2.72
C TYR A 45 -9.64 -12.44 -2.41
N CYS A 46 -9.28 -12.48 -1.14
CA CYS A 46 -7.92 -12.39 -0.63
C CYS A 46 -7.49 -13.72 -0.01
N HIS A 47 -6.19 -14.00 -0.05
CA HIS A 47 -5.63 -15.14 0.64
C HIS A 47 -5.93 -15.04 2.14
N ASN A 48 -6.42 -16.15 2.70
CA ASN A 48 -6.71 -16.29 4.10
C ASN A 48 -5.40 -16.38 4.91
N ASP A 49 -5.38 -15.92 6.16
CA ASP A 49 -4.24 -16.04 7.08
C ASP A 49 -4.12 -17.44 7.71
N ASN A 50 -5.04 -18.35 7.36
CA ASN A 50 -5.01 -19.73 7.82
C ASN A 50 -3.89 -20.56 7.14
N TRP A 51 -2.79 -20.73 7.87
CA TRP A 51 -1.63 -21.54 7.47
C TRP A 51 -1.92 -23.05 7.28
N ALA A 52 -3.00 -23.57 7.86
CA ALA A 52 -3.37 -24.98 7.74
C ALA A 52 -4.16 -25.29 6.46
N HIS A 53 -4.83 -24.27 5.88
CA HIS A 53 -5.63 -24.43 4.68
C HIS A 53 -5.45 -23.22 3.75
N PHE A 54 -4.78 -23.45 2.61
CA PHE A 54 -4.72 -22.46 1.53
C PHE A 54 -6.12 -22.23 0.97
N SER A 55 -6.76 -21.14 1.38
CA SER A 55 -8.06 -20.71 0.88
C SER A 55 -8.10 -19.21 0.62
N TYR A 56 -9.09 -18.78 -0.17
CA TYR A 56 -9.36 -17.37 -0.40
C TYR A 56 -10.69 -17.00 0.28
N GLY A 57 -10.69 -15.91 1.03
CA GLY A 57 -11.87 -15.35 1.68
C GLY A 57 -12.33 -14.06 0.98
N TRP A 58 -13.64 -13.82 0.93
CA TRP A 58 -14.15 -12.53 0.46
C TRP A 58 -13.95 -11.46 1.54
N THR A 59 -13.24 -10.40 1.19
CA THR A 59 -12.87 -9.32 2.11
C THR A 59 -13.32 -7.98 1.55
N TRP A 60 -13.93 -7.17 2.41
CA TRP A 60 -14.26 -5.77 2.11
C TRP A 60 -13.25 -4.85 2.78
N PHE A 61 -12.71 -3.89 2.04
CA PHE A 61 -11.97 -2.77 2.60
C PHE A 61 -12.64 -1.44 2.26
N ASN A 62 -12.65 -0.52 3.22
CA ASN A 62 -13.20 0.82 3.01
C ASN A 62 -12.12 1.73 2.42
N THR A 63 -12.30 2.13 1.17
CA THR A 63 -11.37 2.97 0.42
C THR A 63 -11.37 4.42 0.89
N ALA A 64 -12.40 4.88 1.61
CA ALA A 64 -12.50 6.26 2.07
C ALA A 64 -11.43 6.64 3.11
N TYR A 65 -10.85 5.65 3.80
CA TYR A 65 -9.74 5.88 4.73
C TYR A 65 -8.39 6.00 4.04
N CYS A 66 -8.27 5.49 2.81
CA CYS A 66 -6.99 5.34 2.13
C CYS A 66 -6.91 6.13 0.82
N LEU A 67 -8.04 6.65 0.31
CA LEU A 67 -8.11 7.40 -0.94
C LEU A 67 -8.78 8.74 -0.71
N ILE A 68 -8.18 9.79 -1.26
CA ILE A 68 -8.72 11.14 -1.34
C ILE A 68 -8.97 11.54 -2.78
N ASN A 69 -9.86 12.52 -2.96
CA ASN A 69 -10.03 13.23 -4.21
C ASN A 69 -9.16 14.49 -4.19
N ASN A 70 -8.11 14.52 -5.00
CA ASN A 70 -7.22 15.67 -5.18
C ASN A 70 -7.42 16.25 -6.58
N GLY A 71 -8.25 17.28 -6.69
CA GLY A 71 -8.47 17.99 -7.96
C GLY A 71 -9.10 17.14 -9.08
N GLY A 72 -9.93 16.14 -8.72
CA GLY A 72 -10.54 15.20 -9.67
C GLY A 72 -9.77 13.90 -9.87
N TYR A 73 -8.61 13.74 -9.21
CA TYR A 73 -7.81 12.52 -9.24
C TYR A 73 -7.91 11.77 -7.92
N LEU A 74 -8.05 10.45 -7.99
CA LEU A 74 -7.90 9.60 -6.82
C LEU A 74 -6.41 9.51 -6.45
N ALA A 75 -6.09 9.89 -5.21
CA ALA A 75 -4.75 9.80 -4.66
C ALA A 75 -4.77 9.07 -3.30
N PRO A 76 -3.69 8.40 -2.90
CA PRO A 76 -3.57 7.83 -1.56
C PRO A 76 -3.69 8.91 -0.48
N TYR A 77 -4.36 8.57 0.62
CA TYR A 77 -4.32 9.34 1.86
C TYR A 77 -3.00 9.03 2.58
N ASN A 78 -2.12 10.02 2.69
CA ASN A 78 -0.84 9.94 3.40
C ASN A 78 -1.00 10.33 4.87
#